data_AF-A0A3M1P6X7-F1
#
_entry.id   AF-A0A3M1P6X7-F1
#
_cell.length_a   1.000
_cell.length_b   1.000
_cell.length_c   1.000
_cell.angle_alpha   90.00
_cell.angle_beta   90.00
_cell.angle_gamma   90.00
#
_symmetry.space_group_name_H-M   'P 1'
#
loop_
_entity.id
_entity.type
_entity.pdbx_description
1 polymer ?
#
loop_
_entity_poly.entity_id
_entity_poly.type
_entity_poly.pdbx_seq_one_letter_code
_entity_poly.pdbx_strand_id
1 'polypeptide(L)' 'RKEDLRKVVFVVEDGKARMVEVTTGIADDTHIEIKSGLAGGEEVIIGPYRAVSRTLEPDARVRVKPPERPGRRPLAAAN' A
#
# COMPACT_ATOMS: atom_id res chain seq x y z
N ARG A 1 -27.29 0.23 11.28
CA ARG A 1 -26.55 1.02 10.25
C ARG A 1 -25.54 0.06 9.64
N LYS A 2 -25.55 -0.20 8.33
CA LYS A 2 -24.48 -1.00 7.71
C LYS A 2 -23.23 -0.14 7.76
N GLU A 3 -22.27 -0.53 8.58
CA GLU A 3 -20.92 0.00 8.45
C GLU A 3 -20.40 -0.53 7.11
N ASP A 4 -20.37 0.33 6.09
CA ASP A 4 -19.74 0.01 4.82
C ASP A 4 -18.24 -0.12 5.10
N LEU A 5 -17.80 -1.35 5.37
CA LEU A 5 -16.39 -1.73 5.41
C LEU A 5 -15.81 -1.64 4.00
N ARG A 6 -15.57 -0.40 3.55
CA ARG A 6 -14.96 -0.12 2.25
C ARG A 6 -13.50 -0.53 2.30
N LYS A 7 -13.09 -1.36 1.35
CA LYS A 7 -11.69 -1.71 1.17
C LYS A 7 -11.05 -0.61 0.34
N VAL A 8 -10.04 0.02 0.91
CA VAL A 8 -9.34 1.12 0.27
C VAL A 8 -7.85 0.83 0.22
N VAL A 9 -7.21 1.28 -0.84
CA VAL A 9 -5.76 1.33 -0.99
C VAL A 9 -5.35 2.78 -1.20
N PHE A 10 -4.12 3.11 -0.83
CA PHE A 10 -3.55 4.41 -1.14
C PHE A 10 -2.55 4.25 -2.27
N VAL A 11 -2.65 5.09 -3.29
CA VAL A 11 -1.71 5.16 -4.41
C VAL A 11 -1.00 6.50 -4.40
N VAL A 12 0.17 6.55 -5.00
CA VAL A 12 0.89 7.80 -5.25
C VAL A 12 0.44 8.37 -6.59
N GLU A 13 -0.09 9.58 -6.58
CA GLU A 13 -0.43 10.35 -7.77
C GLU A 13 0.13 11.77 -7.59
N ASP A 14 0.97 12.22 -8.52
CA ASP A 14 1.63 13.54 -8.46
C ASP A 14 2.33 13.85 -7.12
N GLY A 15 2.92 12.83 -6.48
CA GLY A 15 3.60 12.97 -5.19
C GLY A 15 2.65 13.15 -3.99
N LYS A 16 1.37 12.86 -4.16
CA LYS A 16 0.35 12.84 -3.10
C LYS A 16 -0.26 11.46 -2.94
N ALA A 17 -0.75 11.18 -1.74
CA ALA A 17 -1.50 9.97 -1.45
C ALA A 17 -2.97 10.14 -1.88
N ARG A 18 -3.40 9.34 -2.86
CA ARG A 18 -4.81 9.24 -3.26
C ARG A 18 -5.42 7.97 -2.68
N MET A 19 -6.55 8.11 -2.00
CA MET A 19 -7.35 6.98 -1.54
C MET A 19 -8.20 6.45 -2.69
N VAL A 20 -8.14 5.14 -2.93
CA VAL A 20 -8.86 4.46 -3.99
C VAL A 20 -9.63 3.30 -3.41
N GLU A 21 -10.93 3.28 -3.63
CA GLU A 21 -11.79 2.16 -3.24
C GLU A 21 -11.58 0.98 -4.20
N VAL A 22 -11.36 -0.21 -3.64
CA VAL A 22 -11.08 -1.42 -4.41
C VAL A 22 -12.04 -2.53 -4.06
N THR A 23 -12.34 -3.36 -5.06
CA THR A 23 -13.02 -4.64 -4.83
C THR A 23 -11.99 -5.75 -4.82
N THR A 24 -11.91 -6.50 -3.73
CA THR A 24 -10.99 -7.65 -3.64
C THR A 24 -11.69 -8.95 -4.01
N GLY A 25 -10.94 -9.88 -4.57
CA GLY A 25 -11.38 -11.23 -4.91
C GLY A 25 -10.87 -12.28 -3.92
N ILE A 26 -10.26 -13.33 -4.49
CA ILE A 26 -9.66 -14.42 -3.73
C ILE A 26 -8.41 -13.90 -3.00
N ALA A 27 -8.16 -14.41 -1.80
CA ALA A 27 -6.99 -14.05 -1.01
C ALA A 27 -6.40 -15.30 -0.38
N ASP A 28 -5.07 -15.31 -0.23
CA ASP A 28 -4.31 -16.25 0.58
C ASP A 28 -3.49 -15.50 1.64
N ASP A 29 -2.62 -16.21 2.36
CA ASP A 29 -1.82 -15.65 3.45
C ASP A 29 -0.83 -14.55 3.00
N THR A 30 -0.52 -14.52 1.71
CA THR A 30 0.52 -13.68 1.10
C THR A 30 -0.01 -12.70 0.06
N HIS A 31 -1.14 -13.00 -0.59
CA HIS A 31 -1.66 -12.22 -1.71
C HIS A 31 -3.18 -12.04 -1.62
N ILE A 32 -3.64 -10.87 -2.09
CA ILE A 32 -5.06 -10.55 -2.25
C ILE A 32 -5.28 -10.11 -3.69
N GLU A 33 -6.23 -10.74 -4.38
CA GLU A 33 -6.64 -10.34 -5.73
C GLU A 33 -7.41 -9.02 -5.70
N ILE A 34 -7.07 -8.07 -6.57
CA ILE A 34 -7.85 -6.85 -6.83
C ILE A 34 -8.66 -7.06 -8.11
N LYS A 35 -9.99 -7.08 -8.00
CA LYS A 35 -10.92 -7.24 -9.13
C LYS A 35 -11.23 -5.92 -9.83
N SER A 36 -11.26 -4.83 -9.08
CA SER A 36 -11.54 -3.48 -9.61
C SER A 36 -11.00 -2.40 -8.69
N GLY A 37 -10.80 -1.20 -9.27
CA GLY A 37 -10.33 -0.01 -8.57
C GLY A 37 -8.90 0.39 -8.93
N LEU A 38 -8.09 -0.51 -9.47
CA LEU A 38 -6.73 -0.22 -9.96
C LEU A 38 -6.54 -0.75 -11.40
N ALA A 39 -5.71 -0.07 -12.18
CA ALA A 39 -5.32 -0.48 -13.54
C ALA A 39 -4.05 -1.34 -13.58
N GLY A 40 -3.33 -1.48 -12.47
CA GLY A 40 -2.15 -2.35 -12.32
C GLY A 40 -0.82 -1.69 -12.64
N GLY A 41 -0.82 -0.38 -12.94
CA GLY A 41 0.39 0.42 -13.16
C GLY A 41 0.66 1.43 -12.03
N GLU A 42 -0.24 1.52 -11.06
CA GLU A 42 -0.17 2.50 -9.98
C GLU A 42 0.86 2.11 -8.91
N GLU A 43 1.57 3.10 -8.39
CA GLU A 43 2.45 2.92 -7.24
C GLU A 43 1.62 2.88 -5.96
N VAL A 44 1.45 1.68 -5.40
CA VAL A 44 0.72 1.47 -4.16
C VAL A 44 1.60 1.80 -2.95
N ILE A 45 1.04 2.57 -2.01
CA ILE A 45 1.72 2.92 -0.77
C ILE A 45 1.63 1.72 0.19
N ILE A 46 2.80 1.13 0.48
CA ILE A 46 2.95 0.04 1.43
C ILE A 46 3.61 0.53 2.72
N GLY A 47 3.20 0.00 3.86
CA GLY A 47 3.80 0.35 5.15
C GLY A 47 3.08 -0.24 6.34
N PRO A 48 3.57 0.02 7.57
CA PRO A 48 2.91 -0.43 8.79
C PRO A 48 1.47 0.07 8.83
N TYR A 49 0.53 -0.80 9.22
CA TYR A 49 -0.90 -0.46 9.27
C TYR A 49 -1.17 0.86 9.99
N ARG A 50 -0.50 1.13 11.12
CA ARG A 50 -0.66 2.39 11.86
C ARG A 50 -0.30 3.63 11.03
N ALA A 51 0.76 3.57 10.23
CA ALA A 51 1.18 4.70 9.40
C ALA A 51 0.16 4.97 8.29
N VAL A 52 -0.30 3.91 7.62
CA VAL A 52 -1.25 4.02 6.50
C VAL A 52 -2.68 4.35 6.99
N SER A 53 -3.11 3.79 8.12
CA SER A 53 -4.50 3.96 8.60
C SER A 53 -4.72 5.18 9.50
N ARG A 54 -3.68 5.69 10.19
CA ARG A 54 -3.84 6.76 11.20
C ARG A 54 -3.10 8.05 10.87
N THR A 55 -2.09 8.00 10.02
CA THR A 55 -1.20 9.14 9.75
C THR A 55 -1.30 9.61 8.30
N LEU A 56 -1.62 8.70 7.38
CA LEU A 56 -1.79 9.03 5.98
C LEU A 56 -3.20 9.60 5.74
N GLU A 57 -3.27 10.91 5.60
CA GLU A 57 -4.48 11.59 5.17
C GLU A 57 -4.58 11.58 3.63
N PRO A 58 -5.80 11.63 3.06
CA PRO A 58 -5.97 11.91 1.64
C PRO A 58 -5.25 13.20 1.24
N ASP A 59 -4.66 13.23 0.04
CA ASP A 59 -3.88 14.34 -0.52
C ASP A 59 -2.59 14.71 0.24
N ALA A 60 -2.22 13.95 1.27
CA ALA A 60 -0.97 14.13 1.97
C ALA A 60 0.22 13.98 1.01
N ARG A 61 1.19 14.89 1.11
CA ARG A 61 2.43 14.79 0.33
C ARG A 61 3.24 13.59 0.80
N VAL A 62 3.61 12.74 -0.14
CA VAL A 62 4.40 11.54 0.11
C VAL A 62 5.67 11.59 -0.70
N ARG A 63 6.75 11.00 -0.16
CA ARG A 63 8.00 10.81 -0.88
C ARG A 63 8.16 9.33 -1.16
N VAL A 64 8.22 8.98 -2.43
CA VAL A 64 8.51 7.61 -2.86
C VAL A 64 9.98 7.33 -2.50
N LYS A 65 10.20 6.39 -1.59
CA LYS A 65 11.52 5.79 -1.41
C LYS A 65 11.64 4.62 -2.39
N PRO A 66 12.81 4.42 -3.02
CA PRO A 66 13.04 3.23 -3.82
C PRO A 66 12.73 1.98 -2.99
N PRO A 67 12.08 0.95 -3.57
CA PRO A 67 11.72 -0.25 -2.84
C PRO A 67 12.98 -0.86 -2.22
N GLU A 68 12.98 -0.97 -0.90
CA GLU A 68 14.01 -1.71 -0.18
C GLU A 68 13.84 -3.17 -0.59
N ARG A 69 14.80 -3.72 -1.34
CA ARG A 69 14.71 -5.10 -1.84
C ARG A 69 14.54 -6.04 -0.65
N PRO A 70 13.41 -6.74 -0.50
CA PRO A 70 13.27 -7.72 0.55
C PRO A 70 14.20 -8.88 0.23
N GLY A 71 15.28 -9.05 0.99
CA GLY A 71 16.18 -10.19 0.84
C GLY A 71 17.68 -9.92 0.90
N ARG A 72 18.15 -8.66 0.92
CA ARG A 72 19.56 -8.38 1.27
C ARG A 72 19.66 -8.09 2.77
N ARG A 73 19.73 -9.13 3.61
CA ARG A 73 20.48 -8.97 4.86
C ARG A 73 21.90 -8.56 4.44
N PRO A 74 22.49 -7.48 4.96
CA PRO A 74 23.93 -7.36 4.88
C PRO A 74 24.48 -8.57 5.63
N LEU A 75 25.15 -9.47 4.90
CA LEU A 75 26.14 -10.39 5.47
C LEU A 75 27.26 -9.50 6.02
N ALA A 76 27.01 -8.82 7.13
CA ALA A 76 28.03 -8.12 7.87
C ALA A 76 28.81 -9.21 8.61
N ALA A 77 29.95 -9.52 8.02
CA ALA A 77 31.08 -10.30 8.53
C ALA A 77 31.09 -10.45 10.06
N ALA A 78 31.08 -11.71 10.50
CA ALA A 78 31.67 -12.08 11.77
C ALA A 78 33.19 -11.82 11.68
N ASN A 79 33.70 -11.00 12.59
CA ASN A 79 35.11 -10.99 12.98
C ASN A 79 35.19 -11.51 14.41
#